data_AF-A0A0Q7XCU3-F1
#
_entry.id   AF-A0A0Q7XCU3-F1
#
_cell.length_a   1.000
_cell.length_b   1.000
_cell.length_c   1.000
_cell.angle_alpha   90.00
_cell.angle_beta   90.00
_cell.angle_gamma   90.00
#
_symmetry.space_group_name_H-M   'P 1'
#
loop_
_entity.id
_entity.type
_entity.pdbx_description
1 polymer ?
#
loop_
_entity_poly.entity_id
_entity_poly.type
_entity_poly.pdbx_seq_one_letter_code
_entity_poly.pdbx_strand_id
1 'polypeptide(L)'
;MLFAASVSAEEDICSSEYERGRREMGAYAEMMGIIEGAIYGHSLTIASPKICLVGTPKEKVQKIANAFGSQSHAEPPLELDDVPSKEQAQKFLERFFPCK
;
A
#
# COMPACT_ATOMS: atom_id res chain seq x y z
N MET A 1 22.53 -24.55 -50.21
CA MET A 1 23.03 -24.75 -48.83
C MET A 1 21.93 -24.28 -47.89
N LEU A 2 21.44 -25.20 -47.05
CA LEU A 2 20.44 -24.97 -46.00
C LEU A 2 21.09 -24.44 -44.71
N PHE A 3 20.23 -24.03 -43.79
CA PHE A 3 20.40 -23.50 -42.42
C PHE A 3 20.32 -21.97 -42.36
N ALA A 4 19.10 -21.39 -42.32
CA ALA A 4 18.07 -21.44 -41.28
C ALA A 4 18.54 -20.81 -39.95
N ALA A 5 17.84 -19.74 -39.59
CA ALA A 5 18.05 -18.89 -38.43
C ALA A 5 18.08 -19.66 -37.11
N SER A 6 18.98 -19.25 -36.21
CA SER A 6 18.91 -19.55 -34.78
C SER A 6 18.50 -18.27 -34.04
N VAL A 7 17.22 -17.92 -34.15
CA VAL A 7 16.48 -17.25 -33.07
C VAL A 7 15.97 -18.38 -32.20
N SER A 8 16.37 -18.43 -30.92
CA SER A 8 15.66 -19.07 -29.79
C SER A 8 16.65 -19.30 -28.65
N ALA A 9 16.66 -18.39 -27.67
CA ALA A 9 17.18 -18.68 -26.31
C ALA A 9 16.86 -17.61 -25.24
N GLU A 10 16.36 -16.42 -25.58
CA GLU A 10 16.14 -15.34 -24.58
C GLU A 10 14.67 -15.11 -24.17
N GLU A 11 13.69 -15.72 -24.83
CA GLU A 11 12.27 -15.46 -24.54
C GLU A 11 11.75 -16.22 -23.30
N ASP A 12 12.24 -17.43 -23.02
CA ASP A 12 11.73 -18.25 -21.91
C ASP A 12 12.11 -17.73 -20.53
N ILE A 13 13.34 -17.18 -20.36
CA ILE A 13 13.81 -16.67 -19.07
C ILE A 13 13.05 -15.39 -18.69
N CYS A 14 12.79 -14.50 -19.66
CA CYS A 14 12.07 -13.26 -19.43
C CYS A 14 10.60 -13.48 -19.04
N SER A 15 9.95 -14.52 -19.60
CA SER A 15 8.56 -14.86 -19.25
C SER A 15 8.43 -15.28 -17.77
N SER A 16 9.43 -15.99 -17.25
CA SER A 16 9.46 -16.45 -15.86
C SER A 16 9.67 -15.31 -14.86
N GLU A 17 10.54 -14.35 -15.18
CA GLU A 17 10.79 -13.16 -14.36
C GLU A 17 9.61 -12.19 -14.38
N TYR A 18 8.93 -12.03 -15.52
CA TYR A 18 7.70 -11.23 -15.60
C TYR A 18 6.57 -11.81 -14.73
N GLU A 19 6.34 -13.12 -14.84
CA GLU A 19 5.33 -13.81 -14.04
C GLU A 19 5.64 -13.77 -12.54
N ARG A 20 6.93 -13.87 -12.19
CA ARG A 20 7.40 -13.69 -10.82
C ARG A 20 7.13 -12.26 -10.33
N GLY A 21 7.55 -11.24 -11.08
CA GLY A 21 7.32 -9.85 -10.74
C GLY A 21 5.83 -9.52 -10.57
N ARG A 22 4.96 -10.08 -11.42
CA ARG A 22 3.51 -9.93 -11.31
C ARG A 22 2.97 -10.50 -9.99
N ARG A 23 3.47 -11.67 -9.56
CA ARG A 23 3.05 -12.29 -8.28
C ARG A 23 3.56 -11.51 -7.07
N GLU A 24 4.81 -11.07 -7.11
CA GLU A 24 5.40 -10.26 -6.04
C GLU A 24 4.67 -8.92 -5.88
N MET A 25 4.36 -8.24 -6.98
CA MET A 25 3.55 -7.01 -6.96
C MET A 25 2.13 -7.26 -6.45
N GLY A 26 1.53 -8.39 -6.81
CA GLY A 26 0.21 -8.79 -6.29
C GLY A 26 0.23 -8.98 -4.77
N ALA A 27 1.21 -9.73 -4.25
CA ALA A 27 1.38 -9.93 -2.81
C ALA A 27 1.64 -8.61 -2.06
N TYR A 28 2.44 -7.72 -2.66
CA TYR A 28 2.67 -6.39 -2.10
C TYR A 28 1.38 -5.56 -2.05
N ALA A 29 0.58 -5.57 -3.11
CA ALA A 29 -0.70 -4.86 -3.14
C ALA A 29 -1.69 -5.40 -2.09
N GLU A 30 -1.72 -6.72 -1.87
CA GLU A 30 -2.53 -7.32 -0.80
C GLU A 30 -2.09 -6.84 0.58
N MET A 31 -0.78 -6.83 0.85
CA MET A 31 -0.20 -6.35 2.11
C MET A 31 -0.56 -4.88 2.37
N MET A 32 -0.46 -4.02 1.35
CA MET A 32 -0.86 -2.61 1.45
C MET A 32 -2.35 -2.48 1.80
N GLY A 33 -3.21 -3.30 1.19
CA GLY A 33 -4.64 -3.34 1.51
C GLY A 33 -4.93 -3.76 2.96
N ILE A 34 -4.12 -4.65 3.55
CA ILE A 34 -4.22 -5.02 4.96
C ILE A 34 -3.87 -3.82 5.86
N ILE A 35 -2.78 -3.11 5.57
CA ILE A 35 -2.35 -1.92 6.32
C ILE A 35 -3.45 -0.84 6.28
N GLU A 36 -3.94 -0.51 5.08
CA GLU A 36 -5.01 0.47 4.87
C GLU A 36 -6.30 0.09 5.59
N GLY A 37 -6.70 -1.18 5.49
CA GLY A 37 -7.88 -1.72 6.15
C GLY A 37 -7.76 -1.69 7.67
N ALA A 38 -6.59 -2.00 8.22
CA ALA A 38 -6.32 -1.94 9.65
C ALA A 38 -6.36 -0.51 10.18
N ILE A 39 -5.75 0.46 9.49
CA ILE A 39 -5.83 1.88 9.83
C ILE A 39 -7.29 2.35 9.83
N TYR A 40 -8.05 1.97 8.80
CA TYR A 40 -9.48 2.28 8.73
C TYR A 40 -10.26 1.64 9.89
N GLY A 41 -10.03 0.38 10.21
CA GLY A 41 -10.68 -0.32 11.31
C GLY A 41 -10.45 0.38 12.66
N HIS A 42 -9.20 0.77 12.94
CA HIS A 42 -8.87 1.55 14.14
C HIS A 42 -9.51 2.93 14.13
N SER A 43 -9.64 3.59 12.97
CA SER A 43 -10.29 4.89 12.84
C SER A 43 -11.76 4.91 13.31
N LEU A 44 -12.43 3.75 13.33
CA LEU A 44 -13.80 3.62 13.82
C LEU A 44 -13.91 3.66 15.36
N THR A 45 -12.82 3.38 16.06
CA THR A 45 -12.79 3.25 17.54
C THR A 45 -11.88 4.28 18.21
N ILE A 46 -10.99 4.92 17.47
CA ILE A 46 -10.16 6.02 17.99
C ILE A 46 -11.03 7.26 18.17
N ALA A 47 -11.27 7.63 19.43
CA ALA A 47 -11.87 8.90 19.79
C ALA A 47 -10.75 9.94 20.00
N SER A 48 -10.31 10.59 18.93
CA SER A 48 -9.37 11.71 18.99
C SER A 48 -9.99 12.96 18.36
N PRO A 49 -10.17 14.06 19.13
CA PRO A 49 -10.69 15.31 18.57
C PRO A 49 -9.72 15.97 17.58
N LYS A 50 -8.50 15.43 17.43
CA LYS A 50 -7.47 15.92 16.53
C LYS A 50 -7.56 15.32 15.12
N ILE A 51 -8.39 14.29 14.90
CA ILE A 51 -8.47 13.55 13.64
C ILE A 51 -9.77 13.90 12.90
N CYS A 52 -9.65 14.38 11.66
CA CYS A 52 -10.75 14.78 10.79
C CYS A 52 -10.80 13.92 9.51
N LEU A 53 -11.07 12.62 9.68
CA LEU A 53 -11.29 11.68 8.57
C LEU A 53 -12.80 11.56 8.26
N VAL A 54 -13.28 12.44 7.37
CA VAL A 54 -14.71 12.54 6.98
C VAL A 54 -15.03 11.84 5.66
N GLY A 55 -16.30 11.45 5.49
CA GLY A 55 -16.82 10.80 4.28
C GLY A 55 -17.47 9.44 4.57
N THR A 56 -17.90 8.77 3.50
CA THR A 56 -18.39 7.39 3.53
C THR A 56 -17.24 6.41 3.85
N PRO A 57 -17.54 5.16 4.28
CA PRO A 57 -16.51 4.13 4.47
C PRO A 57 -15.53 4.00 3.30
N LYS A 58 -16.05 3.94 2.07
CA LYS A 58 -15.25 3.83 0.85
C LYS A 58 -14.32 5.04 0.65
N GLU A 59 -14.84 6.25 0.84
CA GLU A 59 -14.04 7.48 0.71
C GLU A 59 -12.95 7.56 1.77
N LYS A 60 -13.23 7.11 3.00
CA LYS A 60 -12.23 7.09 4.08
C LYS A 60 -11.08 6.13 3.77
N VAL A 61 -11.37 4.93 3.30
CA VAL A 61 -10.35 3.96 2.86
C VAL A 61 -9.53 4.52 1.70
N GLN A 62 -10.18 5.11 0.69
CA GLN A 62 -9.47 5.74 -0.44
C GLN A 62 -8.56 6.89 0.01
N LYS A 63 -9.01 7.72 0.96
CA LYS A 63 -8.18 8.79 1.54
C LYS A 63 -6.98 8.22 2.27
N ILE A 64 -7.15 7.16 3.06
CA ILE A 64 -6.07 6.46 3.76
C ILE A 64 -5.05 5.90 2.75
N ALA A 65 -5.50 5.19 1.72
CA ALA A 65 -4.64 4.65 0.67
C ALA A 65 -3.80 5.75 -0.01
N ASN A 66 -4.44 6.87 -0.38
CA ASN A 66 -3.76 8.01 -0.97
C ASN A 66 -2.72 8.63 -0.03
N ALA A 67 -3.07 8.79 1.26
CA ALA A 67 -2.16 9.32 2.27
C ALA A 67 -0.97 8.36 2.50
N PHE A 68 -1.22 7.06 2.53
CA PHE A 68 -0.20 6.04 2.73
C PHE A 68 0.77 5.97 1.55
N GLY A 69 0.26 6.05 0.32
CA GLY A 69 1.09 6.19 -0.88
C GLY A 69 1.98 7.45 -0.89
N SER A 70 1.51 8.54 -0.26
CA SER A 70 2.30 9.78 -0.13
C SER A 70 3.34 9.74 1.00
N GLN A 71 3.30 8.72 1.87
CA GLN A 71 4.17 8.61 3.03
C GLN A 71 5.65 8.47 2.65
N SER A 72 5.95 7.87 1.50
CA SER A 72 7.32 7.72 0.97
C SER A 72 8.06 9.07 0.79
N HIS A 73 7.32 10.18 0.74
CA HIS A 73 7.86 11.53 0.63
C HIS A 73 7.83 12.32 1.94
N ALA A 74 7.32 11.73 3.02
CA ALA A 74 7.12 12.41 4.28
C ALA A 74 8.30 12.17 5.24
N GLU A 75 9.01 13.24 5.65
CA GLU A 75 10.08 13.16 6.64
C GLU A 75 9.61 13.57 8.04
N PRO A 76 9.92 12.81 9.11
CA PRO A 76 10.45 11.44 9.09
C PRO A 76 9.40 10.42 8.62
N PRO A 77 9.76 9.26 8.05
CA PRO A 77 8.79 8.22 7.69
C PRO A 77 8.10 7.64 8.95
N LEU A 78 6.86 7.18 8.80
CA LEU A 78 6.19 6.40 9.86
C LEU A 78 6.48 4.92 9.69
N GLU A 79 7.09 4.29 10.69
CA GLU A 79 7.21 2.84 10.72
C GLU A 79 5.84 2.23 11.07
N LEU A 80 5.26 1.48 10.14
CA LEU A 80 4.01 0.76 10.30
C LEU A 80 4.28 -0.74 10.11
N ASP A 81 3.74 -1.55 11.02
CA ASP A 81 3.74 -3.01 10.84
C ASP A 81 2.74 -3.41 9.74
N ASP A 82 2.87 -4.62 9.20
CA ASP A 82 1.95 -5.18 8.20
C ASP A 82 0.48 -5.17 8.67
N VAL A 83 0.29 -5.28 9.98
CA VAL A 83 -0.99 -5.06 10.66
C VAL A 83 -0.78 -3.99 11.74
N PRO A 84 -0.98 -2.70 11.41
CA PRO A 84 -0.75 -1.61 12.35
C PRO A 84 -1.55 -1.76 13.64
N SER A 85 -0.86 -1.53 14.77
CA SER A 85 -1.48 -1.34 16.08
C SER A 85 -2.39 -0.10 16.09
N LYS A 86 -3.22 0.00 17.13
CA LYS A 86 -4.08 1.18 17.33
C LYS A 86 -3.25 2.46 17.44
N GLU A 87 -2.12 2.40 18.15
CA GLU A 87 -1.21 3.52 18.35
C GLU A 87 -0.55 3.96 17.04
N GLN A 88 -0.12 3.02 16.20
CA GLN A 88 0.43 3.30 14.87
C GLN A 88 -0.62 3.92 13.95
N ALA A 89 -1.82 3.35 13.91
CA ALA A 89 -2.94 3.90 13.16
C ALA A 89 -3.30 5.31 13.63
N GLN A 90 -3.32 5.56 14.95
CA GLN A 90 -3.58 6.90 15.48
C GLN A 90 -2.51 7.90 15.03
N LYS A 91 -1.22 7.57 15.13
CA LYS A 91 -0.14 8.46 14.66
C LYS A 91 -0.26 8.79 13.18
N PHE A 92 -0.57 7.78 12.35
CA PHE A 92 -0.83 7.98 10.93
C PHE A 92 -2.00 8.94 10.70
N LEU A 93 -3.13 8.67 11.35
CA LEU A 93 -4.34 9.47 11.19
C LEU A 93 -4.18 10.92 11.66
N GLU A 94 -3.49 11.15 12.79
CA GLU A 94 -3.20 12.48 13.30
C GLU A 94 -2.27 13.28 12.37
N ARG A 95 -1.33 12.61 11.71
CA ARG A 95 -0.41 13.25 10.77
C ARG A 95 -1.10 13.66 9.47
N PHE A 96 -1.85 12.75 8.86
CA PHE A 96 -2.38 12.94 7.51
C PHE A 96 -3.80 13.49 7.47
N PHE A 97 -4.56 13.38 8.57
CA PHE A 97 -5.91 13.91 8.68
C PHE A 97 -6.11 14.77 9.92
N PRO A 98 -5.27 15.79 10.18
CA PRO A 98 -5.48 16.69 11.31
C PRO A 98 -6.75 17.52 11.11
N CYS A 99 -7.50 17.73 12.19
CA CYS A 99 -8.50 18.79 12.23
C CYS A 99 -7.79 20.15 12.21
N LYS A 100 -8.26 21.07 11.36
CA LYS A 100 -7.80 22.46 11.31
C LYS A 100 -8.66 23.36 12.19
#